data_AF-A0A7S3S1A0-F1
#
_entry.id   AF-A0A7S3S1A0-F1
#
_cell.length_a   1.000
_cell.length_b   1.000
_cell.length_c   1.000
_cell.angle_alpha   90.00
_cell.angle_beta   90.00
_cell.angle_gamma   90.00
#
_symmetry.space_group_name_H-M   'P 1'
#
loop_
_entity.id
_entity.type
_entity.pdbx_description
1 polymer ?
#
loop_
_entity_poly.entity_id
_entity_poly.type
_entity_poly.pdbx_seq_one_letter_code
_entity_poly.pdbx_strand_id
1 'polypeptide(L)'
;YRYRGDEEFGTLLKEADQNTFGQLEGFRPVIVVDTSGAVGESLTFISAALKRMLYSFVVAKSKFNMIKFSSQGRPVAFESQMVPPTAQKLREAEEFLDGMKPS
;
A
#
# COMPACT_ATOMS: atom_id res chain seq x y z
N TYR A 1 10.98 1.59 -28.22
CA TYR A 1 10.16 1.12 -27.08
C TYR A 1 10.76 1.37 -25.69
N ARG A 2 11.99 1.92 -25.54
CA ARG A 2 12.58 2.22 -24.21
C ARG A 2 12.25 3.60 -23.63
N TYR A 3 11.82 4.56 -24.46
CA TYR A 3 11.66 5.95 -24.04
C TYR A 3 10.36 6.24 -23.27
N ARG A 4 9.32 5.41 -23.42
CA ARG A 4 8.05 5.59 -22.72
C ARG A 4 8.07 5.16 -21.24
N GLY A 5 8.95 4.23 -20.88
CA GLY A 5 9.07 3.78 -19.49
C GLY A 5 9.63 4.87 -18.58
N ASP A 6 10.74 5.50 -19.00
CA ASP A 6 11.44 6.48 -18.16
C ASP A 6 10.59 7.72 -17.80
N GLU A 7 9.70 8.16 -18.69
CA GLU A 7 8.78 9.27 -18.38
C GLU A 7 7.68 8.84 -17.38
N GLU A 8 7.15 7.61 -17.51
CA GLU A 8 6.16 7.06 -16.58
C GLU A 8 6.76 6.86 -15.17
N PHE A 9 7.99 6.34 -15.11
CA PHE A 9 8.75 6.20 -13.86
C PHE A 9 9.11 7.55 -13.24
N GLY A 10 9.55 8.52 -14.05
CA GLY A 10 9.84 9.88 -13.59
C GLY A 10 8.61 10.60 -13.05
N THR A 11 7.43 10.30 -13.58
CA THR A 11 6.14 10.84 -13.10
C THR A 11 5.73 10.17 -11.79
N LEU A 12 5.85 8.83 -11.69
CA LEU A 12 5.62 8.08 -10.44
C LEU A 12 6.58 8.52 -9.31
N LEU A 13 7.84 8.80 -9.64
CA LEU A 13 8.84 9.34 -8.70
C LEU A 13 8.44 10.74 -8.19
N LYS A 14 7.91 11.61 -9.07
CA LYS A 14 7.39 12.93 -8.67
C LYS A 14 6.11 12.85 -7.85
N GLU A 15 5.23 11.89 -8.15
CA GLU A 15 4.02 11.62 -7.35
C GLU A 15 4.34 10.95 -6.01
N ALA A 16 5.47 10.22 -5.93
CA ALA A 16 6.00 9.73 -4.67
C ALA A 16 6.53 10.88 -3.80
N ASP A 17 7.05 11.98 -4.37
CA ASP A 17 7.44 13.18 -3.62
C ASP A 17 6.26 14.09 -3.25
N GLN A 18 5.12 13.97 -3.94
CA GLN A 18 3.87 14.60 -3.52
C GLN A 18 3.12 13.70 -2.54
N ASN A 19 2.17 14.26 -1.77
CA ASN A 19 1.25 13.46 -0.96
C ASN A 19 0.40 12.60 -1.90
N THR A 20 0.86 11.38 -2.19
CA THR A 20 0.30 10.46 -3.21
C THR A 20 -1.19 10.15 -2.98
N PHE A 21 -1.67 10.35 -1.75
CA PHE A 21 -3.09 10.28 -1.41
C PHE A 21 -3.53 11.63 -0.83
N GLY A 22 -4.55 12.25 -1.44
CA GLY A 22 -5.17 13.47 -0.92
C GLY A 22 -6.15 13.22 0.23
N GLN A 23 -6.82 12.06 0.20
CA GLN A 23 -7.73 11.59 1.26
C GLN A 23 -7.98 10.08 1.13
N LEU A 24 -8.34 9.43 2.24
CA LEU A 24 -8.90 8.07 2.24
C LEU A 24 -10.37 8.17 2.66
N GLU A 25 -11.30 7.86 1.77
CA GLU A 25 -12.73 7.89 2.09
C GLU A 25 -13.18 6.68 2.92
N GLY A 26 -14.35 6.79 3.56
CA GLY A 26 -14.92 5.73 4.39
C GLY A 26 -14.37 5.69 5.82
N PHE A 27 -15.19 5.17 6.74
CA PHE A 27 -14.86 5.09 8.17
C PHE A 27 -14.16 3.79 8.58
N ARG A 28 -14.32 2.76 7.74
CA ARG A 28 -13.77 1.42 7.93
C ARG A 28 -13.24 0.87 6.60
N PRO A 29 -12.09 1.35 6.11
CA PRO A 29 -11.55 0.93 4.82
C PRO A 29 -10.92 -0.47 4.87
N VAL A 30 -11.01 -1.20 3.75
CA VAL A 30 -10.17 -2.36 3.45
C VAL A 30 -9.32 -2.02 2.24
N ILE A 31 -8.01 -2.08 2.40
CA ILE A 31 -7.05 -1.72 1.35
C ILE A 31 -6.60 -3.00 0.66
N VAL A 32 -6.86 -3.14 -0.64
CA VAL A 32 -6.43 -4.29 -1.43
C VAL A 32 -5.27 -3.87 -2.31
N VAL A 33 -4.14 -4.55 -2.18
CA VAL A 33 -2.90 -4.27 -2.91
C VAL A 33 -2.64 -5.41 -3.88
N ASP A 34 -2.67 -5.10 -5.17
CA ASP A 34 -2.17 -6.02 -6.20
C ASP A 34 -0.64 -6.03 -6.19
N THR A 35 -0.06 -7.23 -6.20
CA THR A 35 1.38 -7.51 -6.19
C THR A 35 1.81 -8.34 -7.40
N SER A 36 0.97 -8.40 -8.44
CA SER A 36 1.25 -9.07 -9.70
C SER A 36 2.54 -8.57 -10.36
N GLY A 37 3.23 -9.41 -11.14
CA GLY A 37 4.54 -9.07 -11.73
C GLY A 37 4.59 -7.77 -12.56
N ALA A 38 3.44 -7.27 -13.02
CA ALA A 38 3.34 -5.98 -13.72
C ALA A 38 3.72 -4.76 -12.86
N VAL A 39 3.67 -4.88 -11.51
CA VAL A 39 4.00 -3.79 -10.58
C VAL A 39 5.42 -3.87 -10.00
N GLY A 40 6.27 -4.79 -10.48
CA GLY A 40 7.54 -5.16 -9.82
C GLY A 40 8.47 -3.99 -9.48
N GLU A 41 8.71 -3.07 -10.40
CA GLU A 41 9.58 -1.90 -10.19
C GLU A 41 8.86 -0.77 -9.43
N SER A 42 7.52 -0.72 -9.54
CA SER A 42 6.69 0.30 -8.88
C SER A 42 6.33 -0.05 -7.43
N LEU A 43 6.47 -1.33 -7.04
CA LEU A 43 6.02 -1.85 -5.75
C LEU A 43 6.73 -1.19 -4.57
N THR A 44 8.00 -0.80 -4.73
CA THR A 44 8.75 -0.07 -3.70
C THR A 44 8.13 1.31 -3.45
N PHE A 45 7.73 2.02 -4.51
CA PHE A 45 7.08 3.33 -4.39
C PHE A 45 5.67 3.20 -3.81
N ILE A 46 4.91 2.19 -4.25
CA ILE A 46 3.59 1.88 -3.70
C ILE A 46 3.68 1.56 -2.20
N SER A 47 4.67 0.77 -1.78
CA SER A 47 4.90 0.47 -0.36
C SER A 47 5.15 1.74 0.46
N ALA A 48 6.04 2.63 -0.01
CA ALA A 48 6.31 3.90 0.67
C ALA A 48 5.08 4.83 0.73
N ALA A 49 4.28 4.89 -0.33
CA ALA A 49 3.03 5.66 -0.35
C ALA A 49 1.99 5.09 0.62
N LEU A 50 1.82 3.76 0.67
CA LEU A 50 0.91 3.09 1.59
C LEU A 50 1.30 3.29 3.05
N LYS A 51 2.60 3.23 3.38
CA LYS A 51 3.10 3.53 4.73
C LYS A 51 2.76 4.96 5.15
N ARG A 52 2.96 5.94 4.27
CA ARG A 52 2.53 7.33 4.53
C ARG A 52 1.02 7.44 4.72
N MET A 53 0.24 6.72 3.92
CA MET A 53 -1.22 6.69 4.04
C MET A 53 -1.69 6.14 5.40
N LEU A 54 -0.98 5.14 5.97
CA LEU A 54 -1.30 4.59 7.29
C LEU A 54 -1.35 5.70 8.36
N TYR A 55 -0.32 6.53 8.41
CA TYR A 55 -0.23 7.60 9.42
C TYR A 55 -0.94 8.89 9.03
N SER A 56 -1.14 9.15 7.74
CA SER A 56 -1.82 10.37 7.28
C SER A 56 -3.34 10.25 7.37
N PHE A 57 -3.89 9.05 7.11
CA PHE A 57 -5.34 8.87 6.96
C PHE A 57 -5.91 7.69 7.74
N VAL A 58 -5.21 6.55 7.80
CA VAL A 58 -5.75 5.35 8.47
C VAL A 58 -5.82 5.54 9.98
N VAL A 59 -4.87 6.26 10.59
CA VAL A 59 -4.86 6.58 12.02
C VAL A 59 -6.16 7.24 12.52
N ALA A 60 -6.86 7.98 11.65
CA ALA A 60 -8.10 8.66 11.98
C ALA A 60 -9.37 7.80 11.74
N LYS A 61 -9.23 6.53 11.36
CA LYS A 61 -10.35 5.62 11.05
C LYS A 61 -10.79 4.84 12.29
N SER A 62 -12.04 4.35 12.28
CA SER A 62 -12.51 3.50 13.39
C SER A 62 -11.89 2.11 13.36
N LYS A 63 -11.79 1.53 12.16
CA LYS A 63 -11.15 0.23 11.92
C LYS A 63 -10.55 0.21 10.53
N PHE A 64 -9.62 -0.69 10.26
CA PHE A 64 -9.10 -0.95 8.92
C PHE A 64 -8.73 -2.42 8.77
N ASN A 65 -8.48 -2.84 7.53
CA ASN A 65 -7.74 -4.04 7.24
C ASN A 65 -6.99 -3.88 5.90
N MET A 66 -6.05 -4.76 5.63
CA MET A 66 -5.29 -4.79 4.39
C MET A 66 -5.26 -6.20 3.82
N ILE A 67 -5.24 -6.30 2.50
CA ILE A 67 -5.09 -7.57 1.78
C ILE A 67 -4.02 -7.35 0.71
N LYS A 68 -3.04 -8.25 0.64
CA LYS A 68 -2.07 -8.32 -0.45
C LYS A 68 -2.16 -9.67 -1.14
N PHE A 69 -1.63 -9.79 -2.34
CA PHE A 69 -1.46 -11.09 -2.97
C PHE A 69 -0.06 -11.67 -2.67
N SER A 70 0.02 -12.97 -2.41
CA SER A 70 1.29 -13.70 -2.32
C SER A 70 1.86 -13.90 -3.71
N SER A 71 3.14 -14.30 -3.80
CA SER A 71 3.76 -14.68 -5.08
C SER A 71 3.06 -15.82 -5.82
N GLN A 72 2.19 -16.57 -5.14
CA GLN A 72 1.35 -17.60 -5.74
C GLN A 72 -0.04 -17.08 -6.15
N GLY A 73 -0.26 -15.77 -6.14
CA GLY A 73 -1.54 -15.14 -6.45
C GLY A 73 -2.63 -15.38 -5.42
N ARG A 74 -2.29 -15.79 -4.19
CA ARG A 74 -3.29 -16.02 -3.12
C ARG A 74 -3.48 -14.77 -2.28
N PRO A 75 -4.72 -14.38 -1.94
CA PRO A 75 -4.95 -13.26 -1.04
C PRO A 75 -4.47 -13.61 0.36
N VAL A 76 -3.70 -12.69 0.95
CA VAL A 76 -3.21 -12.74 2.32
C VAL A 76 -3.74 -11.49 3.01
N ALA A 77 -4.55 -11.68 4.04
CA ALA A 77 -5.01 -10.58 4.88
C ALA A 77 -3.94 -10.23 5.93
N PHE A 78 -3.85 -8.95 6.27
CA PHE A 78 -3.07 -8.47 7.41
C PHE A 78 -3.63 -9.04 8.71
N GLU A 79 -4.94 -8.91 8.90
CA GLU A 79 -5.67 -9.42 10.04
C GLU A 79 -6.89 -10.24 9.62
N SER A 80 -7.32 -11.16 10.48
CA SER A 80 -8.51 -11.98 10.24
C SER A 80 -9.82 -11.18 10.25
N GLN A 81 -9.81 -10.02 10.92
CA GLN A 81 -10.93 -9.09 11.01
C GLN A 81 -10.44 -7.64 10.93
N MET A 82 -11.37 -6.70 10.78
CA MET A 82 -11.02 -5.28 10.85
C MET A 82 -10.60 -4.89 12.27
N VAL A 83 -9.46 -4.20 12.38
CA VAL A 83 -8.85 -3.80 13.65
C VAL A 83 -8.82 -2.28 13.81
N PRO A 84 -8.87 -1.74 15.04
CA PRO A 84 -8.65 -0.31 15.25
C PRO A 84 -7.20 0.08 14.91
N PRO A 85 -6.95 1.30 14.38
CA PRO A 85 -5.62 1.76 14.00
C PRO A 85 -4.81 2.25 15.22
N THR A 86 -4.54 1.35 16.17
CA THR A 86 -3.63 1.65 17.28
C THR A 86 -2.20 1.81 16.76
N ALA A 87 -1.33 2.51 17.50
CA ALA A 87 0.08 2.64 17.12
C ALA A 87 0.76 1.29 16.86
N GLN A 88 0.43 0.27 17.67
CA GLN A 88 0.89 -1.10 17.46
C GLN A 88 0.37 -1.67 16.12
N LYS A 89 -0.93 -1.56 15.84
CA LYS A 89 -1.51 -2.10 14.60
C LYS A 89 -1.04 -1.37 13.35
N LEU A 90 -0.75 -0.08 13.43
CA LEU A 90 -0.16 0.67 12.33
C LEU A 90 1.27 0.19 12.03
N ARG A 91 2.09 -0.03 13.07
CA ARG A 91 3.43 -0.59 12.91
C ARG A 91 3.40 -2.01 12.32
N GLU A 92 2.54 -2.89 12.84
CA GLU A 92 2.37 -4.25 12.30
C GLU A 92 1.90 -4.22 10.84
N ALA A 93 1.06 -3.26 10.45
CA ALA A 93 0.64 -3.06 9.06
C ALA A 93 1.79 -2.57 8.16
N GLU A 94 2.73 -1.76 8.66
CA GLU A 94 3.94 -1.42 7.92
C GLU A 94 4.83 -2.64 7.68
N GLU A 95 5.03 -3.47 8.70
CA GLU A 95 5.80 -4.72 8.60
C GLU A 95 5.13 -5.69 7.60
N PHE A 96 3.79 -5.69 7.56
CA PHE A 96 3.02 -6.44 6.57
C PHE A 96 3.28 -5.96 5.13
N LEU A 97 3.40 -4.64 4.92
CA LEU A 97 3.75 -4.03 3.64
C LEU A 97 5.22 -4.29 3.25
N ASP A 98 6.14 -4.38 4.20
CA ASP A 98 7.54 -4.75 3.93
C ASP A 98 7.68 -6.17 3.38
N GLY A 99 6.74 -7.05 3.71
CA GLY A 99 6.66 -8.38 3.15
C GLY A 99 6.08 -8.44 1.73
N MET A 100 5.88 -7.31 1.02
CA MET A 100 5.44 -7.32 -0.38
C MET A 100 6.61 -7.68 -1.29
N LYS A 101 6.41 -8.69 -2.14
CA LYS A 101 7.35 -9.09 -3.18
C LYS A 101 6.58 -9.22 -4.49
N PRO A 102 7.17 -8.85 -5.64
CA PRO A 102 6.55 -9.10 -6.93
C PRO A 102 6.29 -10.60 -7.10
N SER A 103 5.11 -10.93 -7.64
CA SER A 103 4.69 -12.30 -7.95
C SER A 103 5.22 -12.76 -9.30
#